data_AF-A0A6F9AFK6-F1
#
_entry.id   AF-A0A6F9AFK6-F1
#
_cell.length_a   1.000
_cell.length_b   1.000
_cell.length_c   1.000
_cell.angle_alpha   90.00
_cell.angle_beta   90.00
_cell.angle_gamma   90.00
#
_symmetry.space_group_name_H-M   'P 1'
#
loop_
_entity.id
_entity.type
_entity.pdbx_description
1 polymer ?
#
loop_
_entity_poly.entity_id
_entity_poly.type
_entity_poly.pdbx_seq_one_letter_code
_entity_poly.pdbx_strand_id
1 'polypeptide(L)'
;ENPFRNRIVESFSEDGAGNLSFNDFVDMFSVLSEMAPRELKAIYAFKIYDFNVDNFLCKEDLEKTLNKLTREELSPEEVTLVCEKAIEETDLDGDSK
;
A
#
# COMPACT_ATOMS: atom_id res chain seq x y z
N GLU A 1 -5.06 10.41 -12.30
CA GLU A 1 -5.64 9.13 -11.82
C GLU A 1 -4.86 8.62 -10.63
N ASN A 2 -5.53 7.99 -9.65
CA ASN A 2 -4.86 7.38 -8.51
C ASN A 2 -4.19 6.06 -8.98
N PRO A 3 -2.84 5.94 -8.93
CA PRO A 3 -2.12 4.76 -9.41
C PRO A 3 -2.42 3.49 -8.59
N PHE A 4 -2.96 3.67 -7.38
CA PHE A 4 -3.35 2.57 -6.49
C PHE A 4 -4.83 2.22 -6.59
N ARG A 5 -5.62 2.82 -7.49
CA ARG A 5 -7.08 2.60 -7.55
C ARG A 5 -7.48 1.12 -7.58
N ASN A 6 -6.77 0.30 -8.38
CA ASN A 6 -7.08 -1.13 -8.50
C ASN A 6 -6.76 -1.85 -7.20
N ARG A 7 -5.67 -1.47 -6.53
CA ARG A 7 -5.28 -2.04 -5.23
C ARG A 7 -6.24 -1.65 -4.14
N ILE A 8 -6.67 -0.39 -4.10
CA ILE A 8 -7.69 0.06 -3.16
C ILE A 8 -8.95 -0.79 -3.34
N VAL A 9 -9.43 -0.95 -4.57
CA VAL A 9 -10.61 -1.79 -4.87
C VAL A 9 -10.38 -3.25 -4.45
N GLU A 10 -9.22 -3.84 -4.73
CA GLU A 10 -8.86 -5.20 -4.30
C GLU A 10 -8.79 -5.33 -2.76
N SER A 11 -8.23 -4.36 -2.04
CA SER A 11 -8.07 -4.40 -0.58
C SER A 11 -9.41 -4.30 0.17
N PHE A 12 -10.42 -3.66 -0.44
CA PHE A 12 -11.78 -3.51 0.09
C PHE A 12 -12.76 -4.59 -0.39
N SER A 13 -12.46 -5.27 -1.49
CA SER A 13 -13.25 -6.38 -2.01
C SER A 13 -13.13 -7.59 -1.09
N GLU A 14 -14.28 -8.12 -0.62
CA GLU A 14 -14.31 -9.33 0.22
C GLU A 14 -13.85 -10.58 -0.55
N ASP A 15 -14.10 -10.62 -1.86
CA ASP A 15 -13.75 -11.75 -2.73
C ASP A 15 -12.32 -11.66 -3.31
N GLY A 16 -11.61 -10.55 -3.08
CA GLY A 16 -10.28 -10.27 -3.65
C GLY A 16 -10.26 -10.21 -5.18
N ALA A 17 -11.42 -10.29 -5.84
CA ALA A 17 -11.56 -10.28 -7.29
C ALA A 17 -11.81 -8.86 -7.82
N GLY A 18 -11.91 -7.87 -6.93
CA GLY A 18 -12.16 -6.48 -7.27
C GLY A 18 -13.64 -6.16 -7.54
N ASN A 19 -14.55 -7.09 -7.20
CA ASN A 19 -15.98 -6.78 -7.14
C ASN A 19 -16.28 -6.16 -5.79
N LEU A 20 -16.79 -4.93 -5.80
CA LEU A 20 -17.22 -4.26 -4.58
C LEU A 20 -18.72 -4.50 -4.39
N SER A 21 -19.07 -5.10 -3.25
CA SER A 21 -20.44 -5.08 -2.77
C SER A 21 -20.82 -3.64 -2.36
N PHE A 22 -22.12 -3.37 -2.19
CA PHE A 22 -22.55 -2.07 -1.66
C PHE A 22 -21.98 -1.80 -0.27
N ASN A 23 -21.82 -2.84 0.55
CA ASN A 23 -21.22 -2.71 1.89
C ASN A 23 -19.73 -2.35 1.77
N ASP A 24 -18.98 -3.03 0.90
CA ASP A 24 -17.55 -2.76 0.68
C ASP A 24 -17.31 -1.32 0.23
N PHE A 25 -18.22 -0.80 -0.60
CA PHE A 25 -18.19 0.59 -1.05
C PHE A 25 -18.45 1.56 0.11
N VAL A 26 -19.43 1.29 0.97
CA VAL A 26 -19.71 2.12 2.15
C VAL A 26 -18.55 2.07 3.15
N ASP A 27 -17.92 0.91 3.33
CA ASP A 27 -16.76 0.74 4.20
C ASP A 27 -15.55 1.49 3.65
N MET A 28 -15.30 1.43 2.35
CA MET A 28 -14.26 2.20 1.68
C MET A 28 -14.43 3.72 1.91
N PHE A 29 -15.64 4.24 1.72
CA PHE A 29 -15.92 5.66 1.99
C PHE A 29 -15.80 6.00 3.48
N SER A 30 -16.16 5.08 4.36
CA SER A 30 -16.06 5.27 5.81
C SER A 30 -14.60 5.37 6.26
N VAL A 31 -13.71 4.55 5.72
CA VAL A 31 -12.26 4.62 6.00
C VAL A 31 -11.61 5.85 5.39
N LEU A 32 -12.02 6.25 4.19
CA LEU A 32 -11.48 7.43 3.51
C LEU A 32 -12.04 8.76 4.05
N SER A 33 -13.12 8.72 4.83
CA SER A 33 -13.69 9.90 5.48
C SER A 33 -12.67 10.63 6.36
N GLU A 34 -12.74 11.96 6.41
CA GLU A 34 -11.90 12.76 7.32
C GLU A 34 -12.11 12.38 8.79
N MET A 35 -13.33 11.94 9.14
CA MET A 35 -13.70 11.56 10.50
C MET A 35 -13.18 10.17 10.92
N ALA A 36 -12.60 9.39 10.00
CA ALA A 36 -12.14 8.04 10.32
C ALA A 36 -10.90 8.07 11.25
N PRO A 37 -10.81 7.16 12.23
CA PRO A 37 -9.66 7.06 13.11
C PRO A 37 -8.36 6.89 12.33
N ARG A 38 -7.29 7.56 12.79
CA ARG A 38 -5.98 7.48 12.12
C ARG A 38 -5.43 6.06 12.08
N GLU A 39 -5.70 5.27 13.11
CA GLU A 39 -5.31 3.86 13.21
C GLU A 39 -5.99 3.02 12.11
N LEU A 40 -7.29 3.21 11.90
CA LEU A 40 -8.02 2.53 10.83
C LEU A 40 -7.45 2.90 9.45
N LYS A 41 -7.16 4.18 9.22
CA LYS A 41 -6.50 4.63 7.99
C LYS A 41 -5.13 4.01 7.79
N ALA A 42 -4.35 3.89 8.87
CA ALA A 42 -3.02 3.27 8.81
C ALA A 42 -3.10 1.79 8.46
N ILE A 43 -4.03 1.04 9.06
CA ILE A 43 -4.25 -0.39 8.75
C ILE A 43 -4.60 -0.58 7.28
N TYR A 44 -5.55 0.20 6.76
CA TYR A 44 -5.93 0.10 5.35
C TYR A 44 -4.84 0.60 4.40
N ALA A 45 -4.11 1.66 4.76
CA ALA A 45 -2.96 2.10 4.00
C ALA A 45 -1.93 0.97 3.88
N PHE A 46 -1.59 0.32 4.99
CA PHE A 46 -0.69 -0.84 5.00
C PHE A 46 -1.17 -1.94 4.05
N LYS A 47 -2.46 -2.29 4.12
CA LYS A 47 -3.09 -3.29 3.24
C LYS A 47 -3.10 -2.91 1.75
N ILE A 48 -3.00 -1.62 1.41
CA ILE A 48 -2.92 -1.15 0.02
C ILE A 48 -1.47 -1.21 -0.50
N TYR A 49 -0.49 -0.95 0.38
CA TYR A 49 0.93 -0.96 0.06
C TYR A 49 1.54 -2.36 0.07
N ASP A 50 0.99 -3.28 0.87
CA ASP A 50 1.34 -4.70 0.87
C ASP A 50 0.80 -5.39 -0.41
N PHE A 51 1.69 -5.73 -1.35
CA PHE A 51 1.29 -6.38 -2.59
C PHE A 51 1.22 -7.90 -2.50
N ASN A 52 2.01 -8.51 -1.60
CA ASN A 52 2.14 -9.95 -1.45
C ASN A 52 1.17 -10.54 -0.40
N VAL A 53 0.49 -9.66 0.36
CA VAL A 53 -0.49 -9.98 1.40
C VAL A 53 0.12 -10.80 2.53
N ASP A 54 1.40 -10.55 2.86
CA ASP A 54 2.09 -11.21 3.96
C ASP A 54 1.99 -10.44 5.30
N ASN A 55 1.36 -9.27 5.30
CA ASN A 55 1.27 -8.31 6.42
C ASN A 55 2.62 -7.68 6.81
N PHE A 56 3.63 -7.76 5.95
CA PHE A 56 4.91 -7.06 6.06
C PHE A 56 5.11 -6.17 4.84
N LEU A 57 5.97 -5.15 4.96
CA LEU A 57 6.29 -4.26 3.84
C LEU A 57 7.72 -4.54 3.40
N CYS A 58 7.86 -5.48 2.47
CA CYS A 58 9.17 -5.87 1.98
C CYS A 58 9.71 -4.86 0.95
N LYS A 59 11.01 -4.94 0.67
CA LYS A 59 11.68 -4.16 -0.40
C LYS A 59 10.92 -4.24 -1.73
N GLU A 60 10.40 -5.41 -2.06
CA GLU A 60 9.66 -5.69 -3.30
C GLU A 60 8.32 -4.91 -3.38
N ASP A 61 7.66 -4.68 -2.25
CA ASP A 61 6.41 -3.90 -2.16
C ASP A 61 6.70 -2.41 -2.28
N LEU A 62 7.79 -1.95 -1.66
CA LEU A 62 8.31 -0.59 -1.80
C LEU A 62 8.72 -0.29 -3.24
N GLU A 63 9.43 -1.20 -3.91
CA GLU A 63 9.83 -1.05 -5.32
C GLU A 63 8.60 -0.92 -6.24
N LYS A 64 7.59 -1.77 -6.07
CA LYS A 64 6.33 -1.68 -6.83
C LYS A 64 5.59 -0.38 -6.55
N THR A 65 5.57 0.05 -5.28
CA THR A 65 4.95 1.31 -4.86
C THR A 65 5.64 2.50 -5.50
N LEU A 66 6.98 2.56 -5.44
CA LEU A 66 7.80 3.61 -6.03
C LEU A 66 7.60 3.67 -7.53
N ASN A 67 7.70 2.55 -8.23
CA ASN A 67 7.49 2.50 -9.69
C ASN A 67 6.09 3.00 -10.09
N LYS A 68 5.04 2.66 -9.32
CA LYS A 68 3.68 3.16 -9.55
C LYS A 68 3.53 4.65 -9.25
N LEU A 69 4.24 5.16 -8.25
CA LEU A 69 4.20 6.57 -7.85
C LEU A 69 4.97 7.46 -8.84
N THR A 70 6.15 7.03 -9.26
CA THR A 70 7.05 7.76 -10.15
C THR A 70 6.83 7.47 -11.63
N ARG A 71 5.87 6.59 -11.97
CA ARG A 71 5.56 6.21 -13.35
C ARG A 71 6.78 5.69 -14.12
N GLU A 72 7.63 4.93 -13.42
CA GLU A 72 8.87 4.36 -13.99
C GLU A 72 9.88 5.42 -14.46
N GLU A 73 9.82 6.66 -13.93
CA GLU A 73 10.79 7.72 -14.27
C GLU A 73 12.13 7.56 -13.53
N LEU A 74 12.20 6.74 -12.48
CA LEU A 74 13.41 6.47 -11.71
C LEU A 74 14.22 5.32 -12.32
N SER A 75 15.55 5.42 -12.25
CA SER A 75 16.43 4.31 -12.58
C SER A 75 16.33 3.19 -11.54
N PRO A 76 16.61 1.92 -11.91
CA PRO A 76 16.57 0.81 -10.97
C PRO A 76 17.53 1.00 -9.79
N GLU A 77 18.65 1.71 -10.00
CA GLU A 77 19.62 2.05 -8.94
C GLU A 77 19.03 3.05 -7.93
N GLU A 78 18.33 4.08 -8.40
CA GLU A 78 17.66 5.06 -7.53
C GLU A 78 16.50 4.43 -6.75
N VAL A 79 15.70 3.58 -7.40
CA VAL A 79 14.62 2.85 -6.72
C VAL A 79 15.21 1.98 -5.61
N THR A 80 16.28 1.23 -5.89
CA THR A 80 16.96 0.38 -4.91
C THR A 80 17.47 1.20 -3.72
N LEU A 81 18.12 2.35 -3.99
CA LEU A 81 18.66 3.24 -2.97
C LEU A 81 17.56 3.80 -2.06
N VAL A 82 16.43 4.24 -2.64
CA VAL A 82 15.30 4.77 -1.87
C VAL A 82 14.66 3.67 -1.03
N CYS A 83 14.50 2.45 -1.56
CA CYS A 83 13.97 1.32 -0.80
C CYS A 83 14.88 0.96 0.38
N GLU A 84 16.20 0.89 0.17
CA GLU A 84 17.16 0.59 1.25
C GLU A 84 17.15 1.68 2.32
N LYS A 85 17.15 2.96 1.92
CA LYS A 85 17.01 4.09 2.85
C LYS A 85 15.70 4.06 3.63
N ALA A 86 14.60 3.73 2.97
CA ALA A 86 13.29 3.66 3.61
C ALA A 86 13.27 2.56 4.67
N ILE A 87 13.75 1.37 4.33
CA ILE A 87 13.84 0.24 5.27
C ILE A 87 14.80 0.59 6.42
N GLU A 88 15.98 1.13 6.16
CA GLU A 88 16.94 1.52 7.22
C GLU A 88 16.33 2.52 8.23
N GLU A 89 15.48 3.44 7.77
CA GLU A 89 14.81 4.42 8.63
C GLU A 89 13.58 3.86 9.37
N THR A 90 12.97 2.78 8.87
CA THR A 90 11.73 2.21 9.44
C THR A 90 11.93 0.89 10.18
N ASP A 91 12.98 0.14 9.87
CA ASP A 91 13.36 -1.16 10.43
C ASP A 91 13.96 -0.96 11.83
N LEU A 92 13.09 -0.88 12.82
CA LEU A 92 13.44 -0.66 14.22
C LEU A 92 13.87 -1.96 14.92
N ASP A 93 13.49 -3.12 14.40
CA ASP A 93 13.77 -4.45 14.94
C ASP A 93 14.85 -5.22 14.17
N GLY A 94 15.33 -4.69 13.05
CA GLY A 94 16.49 -5.17 12.31
C GLY A 94 16.22 -6.45 11.51
N ASP A 95 14.96 -6.71 11.16
CA ASP A 95 14.57 -7.94 10.45
C ASP A 95 14.54 -7.77 8.93
N SER A 96 14.90 -6.57 8.43
CA SER A 96 14.90 -6.22 7.01
C SER A 96 13.52 -6.40 6.35
N LYS A 97 12.43 -6.28 7.11
CA LYS A 97 11.03 -6.37 6.68
C LYS A 97 10.11 -5.34 7.36
#